data_AF-A0A8K1CYT6-F1
#
_entry.id   AF-A0A8K1CYT6-F1
#
_cell.length_a   1.000
_cell.length_b   1.000
_cell.length_c   1.000
_cell.angle_alpha   90.00
_cell.angle_beta   90.00
_cell.angle_gamma   90.00
#
_symmetry.space_group_name_H-M   'P 1'
#
loop_
_entity.id
_entity.type
_entity.pdbx_description
1 polymer ?
#
loop_
_entity_poly.entity_id
_entity_poly.type
_entity_poly.pdbx_seq_one_letter_code
_entity_poly.pdbx_strand_id
1 'polypeptide(L)'
;ATSHTHPGICLFSYKDLETADSLFSIGYVIVSVMNTECISSLYRRGVYTFEDKLSLKGTSNKLKKARTMNDVISIYKNLSFQNLKFVTYQI
;
A
#
# COMPACT_ATOMS: atom_id res chain seq x y z
N ALA A 1 14.57 -6.23 -8.70
CA ALA A 1 13.57 -5.75 -7.73
C ALA A 1 13.87 -6.43 -6.40
N THR A 2 14.27 -5.68 -5.36
CA THR A 2 14.44 -6.23 -4.01
C THR A 2 13.13 -6.04 -3.27
N SER A 3 12.20 -6.98 -3.47
CA SER A 3 11.04 -7.12 -2.61
C SER A 3 11.55 -7.56 -1.25
N HIS A 4 11.60 -6.65 -0.29
CA HIS A 4 11.87 -7.00 1.10
C HIS A 4 10.60 -7.67 1.66
N THR A 5 10.34 -8.89 1.23
CA THR A 5 9.27 -9.73 1.77
C THR A 5 9.78 -10.33 3.07
N HIS A 6 9.27 -9.84 4.19
CA HIS A 6 9.44 -10.49 5.48
C HIS A 6 8.49 -11.71 5.54
N PRO A 7 8.91 -12.86 6.07
CA PRO A 7 8.00 -13.97 6.37
C PRO A 7 6.83 -13.48 7.22
N GLY A 8 5.61 -13.85 6.85
CA GLY A 8 4.36 -13.49 7.53
C GLY A 8 3.82 -12.08 7.28
N ILE A 9 4.51 -11.24 6.48
CA ILE A 9 4.14 -9.83 6.29
C ILE A 9 3.95 -9.50 4.80
N CYS A 10 2.70 -9.25 4.42
CA CYS A 10 2.33 -8.71 3.11
C CYS A 10 1.96 -7.25 3.27
N LEU A 11 2.93 -6.34 3.19
CA LEU A 11 2.66 -4.91 3.19
C LEU A 11 3.26 -4.31 1.91
N PHE A 12 2.60 -3.29 1.37
CA PHE A 12 3.12 -2.60 0.20
C PHE A 12 4.42 -1.87 0.58
N SER A 13 5.46 -2.02 -0.23
CA SER A 13 6.63 -1.16 -0.13
C SER A 13 6.32 0.24 -0.67
N TYR A 14 7.21 1.20 -0.45
CA TYR A 14 7.06 2.54 -1.04
C TYR A 14 6.99 2.49 -2.58
N LYS A 15 7.71 1.56 -3.22
CA LYS A 15 7.67 1.36 -4.68
C LYS A 15 6.36 0.75 -5.14
N ASP A 16 5.79 -0.16 -4.36
CA ASP A 16 4.48 -0.74 -4.68
C ASP A 16 3.38 0.32 -4.57
N LEU A 17 3.49 1.26 -3.62
CA LEU A 17 2.59 2.41 -3.55
C LEU A 17 2.80 3.41 -4.70
N GLU A 18 4.03 3.70 -5.10
CA GLU A 18 4.30 4.53 -6.31
C GLU A 18 3.70 3.89 -7.56
N THR A 19 3.82 2.56 -7.68
CA THR A 19 3.21 1.79 -8.77
C THR A 19 1.69 1.84 -8.67
N ALA A 20 1.11 1.70 -7.48
CA ALA A 20 -0.33 1.79 -7.28
C ALA A 20 -0.89 3.17 -7.67
N ASP A 21 -0.20 4.27 -7.35
CA ASP A 21 -0.59 5.62 -7.82
C ASP A 21 -0.70 5.67 -9.35
N SER A 22 0.33 5.17 -10.04
CA SER A 22 0.34 5.15 -11.50
C SER A 22 -0.77 4.28 -12.07
N LEU A 23 -1.04 3.12 -11.48
CA LEU A 23 -2.07 2.19 -11.93
C LEU A 23 -3.48 2.75 -11.70
N PHE A 24 -3.75 3.33 -10.53
CA PHE A 24 -5.04 3.98 -10.26
C PHE A 24 -5.28 5.18 -11.17
N SER A 25 -4.23 5.94 -11.51
CA SER A 25 -4.31 7.07 -12.43
C SER A 25 -4.72 6.66 -13.85
N ILE A 26 -4.41 5.44 -14.29
CA ILE A 26 -4.79 4.91 -15.60
C ILE A 26 -6.02 3.98 -15.54
N GLY A 27 -6.73 3.95 -14.41
CA GLY A 27 -8.04 3.32 -14.29
C GLY A 27 -8.08 1.92 -13.65
N TYR A 28 -6.96 1.39 -13.16
CA TYR A 28 -6.98 0.15 -12.39
C TYR A 28 -7.83 0.31 -11.13
N VAL A 29 -8.43 -0.79 -10.67
CA VAL A 29 -9.36 -0.77 -9.53
C VAL A 29 -8.73 -1.34 -8.27
N ILE A 30 -7.85 -2.33 -8.42
CA ILE A 30 -7.23 -3.09 -7.33
C ILE A 30 -5.77 -3.33 -7.67
N VAL A 31 -4.90 -3.15 -6.69
CA VAL A 31 -3.49 -3.57 -6.71
C VAL A 31 -3.29 -4.48 -5.51
N SER A 32 -2.59 -5.59 -5.69
CA SER A 32 -2.34 -6.55 -4.61
C SER A 32 -0.89 -6.99 -4.57
N VAL A 33 -0.39 -7.22 -3.37
CA VAL A 33 0.89 -7.89 -3.10
C VAL A 33 0.59 -9.18 -2.33
N MET A 34 1.30 -10.25 -2.65
CA MET A 34 1.06 -11.55 -2.03
C MET A 34 2.37 -12.33 -1.88
N ASN A 35 2.38 -13.23 -0.91
CA ASN A 35 3.37 -14.30 -0.79
C ASN A 35 2.63 -15.61 -0.48
N THR A 36 3.35 -16.65 -0.05
CA THR A 36 2.77 -17.96 0.25
C THR A 36 1.88 -18.00 1.50
N GLU A 37 1.89 -16.96 2.32
CA GLU A 37 1.25 -16.90 3.65
C GLU A 37 0.19 -15.80 3.76
N CYS A 38 0.19 -14.81 2.85
CA CYS A 38 -0.74 -13.69 2.93
C CYS A 38 -1.00 -13.01 1.58
N ILE A 39 -2.09 -12.24 1.56
CA ILE A 39 -2.44 -11.31 0.48
C ILE A 39 -2.80 -9.97 1.12
N SER A 40 -2.29 -8.89 0.53
CA SER A 40 -2.74 -7.54 0.83
C SER A 40 -3.17 -6.82 -0.42
N SER A 41 -4.35 -6.20 -0.34
CA SER A 41 -4.98 -5.51 -1.46
C SER A 41 -5.26 -4.06 -1.09
N LEU A 42 -4.94 -3.18 -2.02
CA LEU A 42 -5.34 -1.79 -2.01
C LEU A 42 -6.30 -1.59 -3.19
N TYR A 43 -7.50 -1.08 -2.91
CA TYR A 43 -8.52 -0.92 -3.94
C TYR A 43 -9.30 0.37 -3.77
N ARG A 44 -9.80 0.89 -4.90
CA ARG A 44 -10.66 2.08 -4.90
C ARG A 44 -12.11 1.70 -4.59
N ARG A 45 -12.77 2.51 -3.76
CA ARG A 45 -14.21 2.48 -3.47
C ARG A 45 -14.98 3.54 -4.27
N GLY A 46 -14.26 4.41 -4.99
CA GLY A 46 -14.80 5.49 -5.79
C GLY A 46 -13.81 5.92 -6.87
N VAL A 47 -14.01 7.11 -7.43
CA VAL A 47 -13.06 7.73 -8.37
C VAL A 47 -11.76 8.03 -7.64
N TYR A 48 -10.63 7.75 -8.27
CA TYR A 48 -9.32 8.08 -7.72
C TYR A 48 -9.08 9.59 -7.84
N THR A 49 -9.03 10.30 -6.72
CA THR A 49 -8.93 11.77 -6.73
C THR A 49 -7.49 12.25 -6.49
N PHE A 50 -7.30 13.57 -6.62
CA PHE A 50 -6.02 14.20 -6.31
C PHE A 50 -5.67 14.05 -4.81
N GLU A 51 -6.67 14.09 -3.92
CA GLU A 51 -6.51 13.89 -2.48
C GLU A 51 -6.06 12.47 -2.14
N ASP A 52 -6.58 11.45 -2.85
CA ASP A 52 -6.12 10.07 -2.70
C ASP A 52 -4.65 9.95 -3.13
N LYS A 53 -4.27 10.59 -4.24
CA LYS A 53 -2.88 10.65 -4.71
C LYS A 53 -1.94 11.29 -3.70
N LEU A 54 -2.33 12.44 -3.13
CA LEU A 54 -1.53 13.10 -2.09
C LEU A 54 -1.38 12.21 -0.86
N SER A 55 -2.47 11.56 -0.43
CA SER A 55 -2.46 10.66 0.72
C SER A 55 -1.56 9.45 0.46
N LEU A 56 -1.66 8.84 -0.72
CA LEU A 56 -0.84 7.70 -1.12
C LEU A 56 0.64 8.06 -1.20
N LYS A 57 0.97 9.21 -1.80
CA LYS A 57 2.32 9.77 -1.86
C LYS A 57 2.88 10.07 -0.47
N GLY A 58 2.04 10.62 0.41
CA GLY A 58 2.39 10.85 1.82
C GLY A 58 2.76 9.56 2.55
N THR A 59 1.97 8.50 2.38
CA THR A 59 2.25 7.17 2.93
C THR A 59 3.52 6.57 2.34
N SER A 60 3.71 6.64 1.01
CA SER A 60 4.92 6.17 0.34
C SER A 60 6.17 6.85 0.88
N ASN A 61 6.14 8.18 1.06
CA ASN A 61 7.25 8.93 1.64
C ASN A 61 7.56 8.52 3.09
N LYS A 62 6.54 8.21 3.91
CA LYS A 62 6.74 7.70 5.27
C LYS A 62 7.40 6.32 5.24
N LEU A 63 6.92 5.40 4.38
CA LEU A 63 7.49 4.06 4.22
C LEU A 63 8.93 4.11 3.71
N LYS A 64 9.26 5.04 2.81
CA LYS A 64 10.62 5.24 2.30
C LYS A 64 11.61 5.66 3.40
N LYS A 65 11.12 6.33 4.45
CA LYS A 65 11.92 6.78 5.61
C LYS A 65 11.95 5.76 6.75
N ALA A 66 11.01 4.81 6.78
CA ALA A 66 10.94 3.76 7.80
C ALA A 66 12.22 2.92 7.78
N ARG A 67 12.76 2.63 8.98
CA ARG A 67 13.99 1.83 9.14
C ARG A 67 13.73 0.51 9.81
N THR A 68 12.65 0.42 10.58
CA THR A 68 12.28 -0.77 11.35
C THR A 68 10.91 -1.30 10.93
N MET A 69 10.65 -2.58 11.22
CA MET A 69 9.33 -3.17 10.98
C MET A 69 8.23 -2.48 11.82
N ASN A 70 8.57 -2.04 13.04
CA ASN A 70 7.64 -1.33 13.90
C ASN A 70 7.22 0.02 13.29
N ASP A 71 8.13 0.72 12.61
CA ASP A 71 7.80 1.95 11.87
C ASP A 71 6.77 1.66 10.77
N VAL A 72 7.01 0.59 10.01
CA VAL A 72 6.13 0.16 8.91
C VAL A 72 4.73 -0.18 9.46
N ILE A 73 4.65 -0.99 10.51
CA ILE A 73 3.38 -1.36 11.16
C ILE A 73 2.65 -0.11 11.67
N SER A 74 3.37 0.84 12.28
CA SER A 74 2.79 2.10 12.77
C SER A 74 2.22 2.96 11.64
N ILE A 75 2.88 3.01 10.48
CA ILE A 75 2.38 3.70 9.29
C ILE A 75 1.07 3.06 8.80
N TYR A 76 1.00 1.72 8.74
CA TYR A 76 -0.19 1.01 8.29
C TYR A 76 -1.36 1.03 9.29
N LYS A 77 -1.08 1.11 10.60
CA LYS A 77 -2.14 1.28 11.62
C LYS A 77 -2.86 2.63 11.52
N ASN A 78 -2.16 3.65 11.05
CA ASN A 78 -2.67 5.01 10.89
C ASN A 78 -3.10 5.32 9.45
N LEU A 79 -3.30 4.28 8.63
CA LEU A 79 -3.65 4.41 7.23
C LEU A 79 -5.11 4.83 7.13
N SER A 80 -5.35 6.03 6.60
CA SER A 80 -6.69 6.52 6.29
C SER A 80 -6.67 7.14 4.91
N PHE A 81 -7.58 6.69 4.06
CA PHE A 81 -7.78 7.21 2.72
C PHE A 81 -9.27 7.50 2.53
N GLN A 82 -9.58 8.42 1.64
CA GLN A 82 -10.96 8.80 1.36
C GLN A 82 -11.63 7.76 0.47
N ASN A 83 -11.06 7.50 -0.71
CA ASN A 83 -11.64 6.55 -1.68
C ASN A 83 -10.81 5.28 -1.84
N LEU A 84 -9.72 5.10 -1.11
CA LEU A 84 -8.97 3.85 -1.11
C LEU A 84 -9.27 3.03 0.14
N LYS A 85 -9.22 1.72 0.00
CA LYS A 85 -9.32 0.78 1.11
C LYS A 85 -8.20 -0.24 1.03
N PHE A 86 -7.58 -0.44 2.18
CA PHE A 86 -6.53 -1.43 2.38
C PHE A 86 -7.11 -2.60 3.18
N VAL A 87 -6.84 -3.81 2.72
CA VAL A 87 -7.21 -5.06 3.40
C VAL A 87 -6.06 -6.04 3.33
N THR A 88 -5.92 -6.86 4.37
CA THR A 88 -4.92 -7.92 4.44
C THR A 88 -5.57 -9.20 4.94
N TYR A 89 -5.17 -10.32 4.37
CA TYR A 89 -5.67 -11.67 4.67
C TYR A 89 -4.48 -12.62 4.83
N GLN A 90 -4.53 -13.48 5.85
CA GLN A 90 -3.63 -14.62 6.00
C GLN A 90 -4.23 -15.83 5.27
N ILE A 91 -3.37 -16.64 4.66
CA ILE A 91 -3.72 -17.85 3.91
C ILE A 91 -3.30 -19.08 4.70
#